data_AF-A0A5J5BZZ9-F1
#
_entry.id   AF-A0A5J5BZZ9-F1
#
_cell.length_a   1.000
_cell.length_b   1.000
_cell.length_c   1.000
_cell.angle_alpha   90.00
_cell.angle_beta   90.00
_cell.angle_gamma   90.00
#
_symmetry.space_group_name_H-M   'P 1'
#
loop_
_entity.id
_entity.type
_entity.pdbx_description
1 polymer ?
#
loop_
_entity_poly.entity_id
_entity_poly.type
_entity_poly.pdbx_seq_one_letter_code
_entity_poly.pdbx_strand_id
1 'polypeptide(L)'
;MTVFGHSGGGGFLAGKQVFPVDYEAEVSQRILEASHCNDLKLAFECLADPFVDVNFVGTVCLKVRKTDVLCRDELANEVRVEYEEFKTDVTALFLAAHVGNATLVRKLLAIGADVNQKLFRGFATTAAAEGGPP
;
A
#
# COMPACT_ATOMS: atom_id res chain seq x y z
N MET A 1 36.47 -44.88 40.87
CA MET A 1 37.78 -44.25 40.66
C MET A 1 37.65 -43.39 39.41
N THR A 2 37.63 -42.05 39.59
CA THR A 2 38.31 -41.00 38.78
C THR A 2 38.36 -41.18 37.24
N VAL A 3 38.10 -40.22 36.33
CA VAL A 3 37.92 -38.76 36.34
C VAL A 3 37.73 -38.22 34.89
N PHE A 4 37.19 -36.99 34.76
CA PHE A 4 37.38 -35.91 33.74
C PHE A 4 37.16 -36.22 32.23
N GLY A 5 36.60 -35.37 31.37
CA GLY A 5 36.25 -33.94 31.41
C GLY A 5 36.27 -33.35 29.98
N HIS A 6 35.74 -32.12 29.82
CA HIS A 6 35.63 -31.24 28.63
C HIS A 6 34.28 -31.31 27.89
N SER A 7 33.37 -30.34 28.09
CA SER A 7 33.44 -28.91 27.74
C SER A 7 33.46 -28.69 26.23
N GLY A 8 32.32 -28.22 25.73
CA GLY A 8 32.11 -27.77 24.36
C GLY A 8 30.83 -26.94 24.33
N GLY A 9 30.89 -25.77 24.98
CA GLY A 9 29.82 -24.79 24.96
C GLY A 9 29.53 -24.33 23.54
N GLY A 10 28.39 -24.77 23.00
CA GLY A 10 27.78 -24.18 21.81
C GLY A 10 27.10 -22.88 22.20
N GLY A 11 27.89 -21.81 22.35
CA GLY A 11 27.35 -20.45 22.47
C GLY A 11 26.60 -20.09 21.19
N PHE A 12 25.28 -20.03 21.25
CA PHE A 12 24.45 -19.37 20.25
C PHE A 12 24.68 -17.86 20.35
N LEU A 13 25.76 -17.38 19.74
CA LEU A 13 25.99 -15.97 19.44
C LEU A 13 26.09 -15.81 17.93
N ALA A 14 24.96 -15.77 17.23
CA ALA A 14 24.87 -15.37 15.83
C ALA A 14 23.39 -15.27 15.46
N GLY A 15 22.82 -14.15 15.08
CA GLY A 15 23.28 -12.78 15.03
C GLY A 15 22.03 -11.93 15.08
N LYS A 16 22.17 -10.63 15.40
CA LYS A 16 21.13 -9.69 15.03
C LYS A 16 20.93 -9.86 13.53
N GLN A 17 19.79 -10.42 13.14
CA GLN A 17 19.40 -10.56 11.75
C GLN A 17 19.26 -9.14 11.22
N VAL A 18 20.35 -8.58 10.71
CA VAL A 18 20.33 -7.35 9.93
C VAL A 18 19.73 -7.77 8.61
N PHE A 19 18.40 -7.77 8.56
CA PHE A 19 17.69 -7.80 7.29
C PHE A 19 18.30 -6.66 6.44
N PRO A 20 18.67 -6.91 5.18
CA PRO A 20 18.94 -5.84 4.25
C PRO A 20 17.67 -5.00 4.21
N VAL A 21 17.70 -3.87 4.92
CA VAL A 21 16.63 -2.91 4.82
C VAL A 21 16.88 -2.23 3.50
N ASP A 22 16.07 -2.56 2.50
CA ASP A 22 16.02 -1.83 1.25
C ASP A 22 15.47 -0.42 1.56
N TYR A 23 16.37 0.45 2.03
CA TYR A 23 16.07 1.80 2.51
C TYR A 23 15.32 2.60 1.45
N GLU A 24 15.68 2.42 0.18
CA GLU A 24 14.98 3.00 -0.98
C GLU A 24 13.50 2.62 -1.00
N ALA A 25 13.18 1.33 -0.81
CA ALA A 25 11.81 0.85 -0.76
C ALA A 25 11.06 1.32 0.49
N GLU A 26 11.72 1.43 1.64
CA GLU A 26 11.10 1.97 2.86
C GLU A 26 10.76 3.46 2.74
N VAL A 27 11.67 4.28 2.23
CA VAL A 27 11.43 5.72 2.01
C VAL A 27 10.33 5.92 0.98
N SER A 28 10.33 5.11 -0.08
CA SER A 28 9.30 5.13 -1.12
C SER A 28 7.94 4.60 -0.64
N GLN A 29 7.91 3.66 0.30
CA GLN A 29 6.67 3.26 0.96
C GLN A 29 6.15 4.37 1.90
N ARG A 30 7.04 5.07 2.62
CA ARG A 30 6.63 6.17 3.51
C ARG A 30 5.94 7.31 2.77
N ILE A 31 6.37 7.65 1.55
CA ILE A 31 5.68 8.68 0.76
C ILE A 31 4.27 8.23 0.35
N LEU A 32 4.03 6.93 0.12
CA LEU A 32 2.68 6.40 -0.10
C LEU A 32 1.81 6.58 1.14
N GLU A 33 2.32 6.23 2.33
CA GLU A 33 1.60 6.41 3.59
C GLU A 33 1.30 7.88 3.89
N ALA A 34 2.27 8.77 3.68
CA ALA A 34 2.07 10.21 3.83
C ALA A 34 1.02 10.75 2.85
N SER A 35 1.05 10.28 1.59
CA SER A 35 0.05 10.63 0.57
C SER A 35 -1.34 10.14 0.94
N HIS A 36 -1.44 8.92 1.50
CA HIS A 36 -2.71 8.34 1.96
C HIS A 36 -3.29 9.09 3.17
N CYS A 37 -2.45 9.49 4.13
CA CYS A 37 -2.85 10.29 5.30
C CYS A 37 -3.05 11.79 4.99
N ASN A 38 -2.84 12.22 3.74
CA ASN A 38 -2.86 13.62 3.33
C ASN A 38 -1.85 14.52 4.10
N ASP A 39 -0.76 13.95 4.59
CA ASP A 39 0.27 14.70 5.30
C ASP A 39 1.29 15.28 4.30
N LEU A 40 1.03 16.53 3.90
CA LEU A 40 1.91 17.27 3.00
C LEU A 40 3.32 17.45 3.55
N LYS A 41 3.45 17.61 4.87
CA LYS A 41 4.75 17.91 5.47
C LYS A 41 5.63 16.67 5.40
N LEU A 42 5.10 15.53 5.84
CA LEU A 42 5.80 14.25 5.74
C LEU A 42 6.06 13.88 4.27
N ALA A 43 5.11 14.09 3.37
CA ALA A 43 5.31 13.81 1.95
C ALA A 43 6.46 14.65 1.36
N PHE A 44 6.58 15.93 1.73
CA PHE A 44 7.70 16.77 1.29
C PHE A 44 9.03 16.42 1.95
N GLU A 45 9.02 15.99 3.21
CA GLU A 45 10.22 15.47 3.87
C GLU A 45 10.71 14.19 3.18
N CYS A 46 9.81 13.27 2.81
CA CYS A 46 10.17 12.08 2.02
C CYS A 46 10.68 12.45 0.62
N LEU A 47 10.10 13.47 -0.04
CA LEU A 47 10.55 13.94 -1.35
C LEU A 47 11.90 14.67 -1.32
N ALA A 48 12.37 15.10 -0.15
CA ALA A 48 13.70 15.66 0.01
C ALA A 48 14.80 14.59 0.04
N ASP A 49 14.43 13.32 0.22
CA ASP A 49 15.36 12.20 0.23
C ASP A 49 15.81 11.86 -1.20
N PRO A 50 17.12 11.80 -1.49
CA PRO A 50 17.63 11.46 -2.82
C PRO A 50 17.28 10.04 -3.27
N PHE A 51 16.98 9.14 -2.34
CA PHE A 51 16.67 7.73 -2.61
C PHE A 51 15.17 7.47 -2.77
N VAL A 52 14.32 8.51 -2.74
CA VAL A 52 12.89 8.31 -2.95
C VAL A 52 12.60 8.04 -4.43
N ASP A 53 11.96 6.91 -4.72
CA ASP A 53 11.39 6.66 -6.03
C ASP A 53 9.94 7.20 -6.04
N VAL A 54 9.73 8.31 -6.75
CA VAL A 54 8.40 8.92 -6.92
C VAL A 54 7.44 8.06 -7.74
N ASN A 55 7.98 7.10 -8.50
CA ASN A 55 7.24 6.15 -9.31
C ASN A 55 7.08 4.78 -8.64
N PHE A 56 7.50 4.68 -7.38
CA PHE A 56 7.38 3.46 -6.60
C PHE A 56 5.92 3.01 -6.55
N VAL A 57 5.74 1.73 -6.84
CA VAL A 57 4.45 1.04 -6.78
C VAL A 57 4.45 0.22 -5.50
N GLY A 58 3.62 0.62 -4.55
CA GLY A 58 3.46 -0.09 -3.28
C GLY A 58 2.01 -0.52 -3.07
N THR A 59 1.84 -1.61 -2.34
CA THR A 59 0.51 -2.11 -1.97
C THR A 59 0.01 -1.36 -0.75
N VAL A 60 -1.17 -0.73 -0.85
CA VAL A 60 -1.85 -0.10 0.29
C VAL A 60 -3.26 -0.65 0.44
N CYS A 61 -3.80 -0.62 1.66
CA CYS A 61 -5.22 -0.87 1.89
C CYS A 61 -5.99 0.42 1.63
N LEU A 62 -6.78 0.46 0.56
CA LEU A 62 -7.72 1.56 0.32
C LEU A 62 -9.09 1.22 0.85
N LYS A 63 -9.71 2.19 1.52
CA LYS A 63 -11.10 2.13 1.95
C LYS A 63 -11.95 2.95 1.00
N VAL A 64 -12.75 2.28 0.18
CA VAL A 64 -13.62 2.92 -0.80
C VAL A 64 -15.06 2.84 -0.32
N ARG A 65 -15.79 3.95 -0.46
CA ARG A 65 -17.22 4.01 -0.19
C ARG A 65 -17.97 3.47 -1.41
N LYS A 66 -18.59 2.30 -1.27
CA LYS A 66 -19.52 1.74 -2.24
C LYS A 66 -20.92 2.16 -1.87
N THR A 67 -21.57 2.91 -2.76
CA THR A 67 -22.97 3.29 -2.58
C THR A 67 -23.77 2.48 -3.58
N ASP A 68 -24.57 1.54 -3.08
CA ASP A 68 -25.47 0.73 -3.90
C ASP A 68 -26.89 1.29 -3.78
N VAL A 69 -27.58 1.38 -4.90
CA VAL A 69 -28.92 1.97 -4.99
C VAL A 69 -29.86 0.84 -5.39
N LEU A 70 -30.57 0.31 -4.40
CA LEU A 70 -31.50 -0.80 -4.63
C LEU A 70 -32.86 -0.25 -5.06
N CYS A 71 -33.07 -0.15 -6.37
CA CYS A 71 -34.37 0.19 -6.95
C CYS A 71 -35.39 -0.92 -6.65
N ARG A 72 -36.38 -0.61 -5.80
CA ARG A 72 -37.62 -1.41 -5.66
C ARG A 72 -38.74 -0.71 -6.41
N ASP A 73 -39.45 -1.44 -7.28
CA ASP A 73 -40.55 -0.95 -8.11
C ASP A 73 -41.62 -0.12 -7.35
N GLU A 74 -41.95 -0.46 -6.08
CA GLU A 74 -43.07 0.13 -5.33
C GLU A 74 -42.70 0.73 -3.95
N LEU A 75 -41.41 0.91 -3.61
CA LEU A 75 -40.98 1.52 -2.33
C LEU A 75 -39.88 2.58 -2.53
N ALA A 76 -39.73 3.46 -1.53
CA ALA A 76 -38.67 4.47 -1.53
C ALA A 76 -37.29 3.82 -1.69
N ASN A 77 -36.50 4.36 -2.61
CA ASN A 77 -35.16 3.88 -2.95
C ASN A 77 -34.28 3.86 -1.69
N GLU A 78 -33.76 2.71 -1.29
CA GLU A 78 -32.87 2.60 -0.14
C GLU A 78 -31.42 2.72 -0.62
N VAL A 79 -30.72 3.73 -0.11
CA VAL A 79 -29.31 3.95 -0.43
C VAL A 79 -28.46 3.23 0.61
N ARG A 80 -27.89 2.08 0.24
CA ARG A 80 -26.99 1.32 1.12
C ARG A 80 -25.56 1.80 0.91
N VAL A 81 -24.94 2.30 1.97
CA VAL A 81 -23.55 2.76 1.95
C VAL A 81 -22.69 1.73 2.66
N GLU A 82 -21.88 1.00 1.90
CA GLU A 82 -20.91 0.05 2.42
C GLU A 82 -19.48 0.58 2.22
N TYR A 83 -18.59 0.22 3.14
CA TYR A 83 -17.17 0.52 3.01
C TYR A 83 -16.44 -0.79 2.73
N GLU A 84 -15.83 -0.89 1.55
CA GLU A 84 -14.99 -2.02 1.19
C GLU A 84 -13.52 -1.60 1.36
N GLU A 85 -12.75 -2.38 2.12
CA GLU A 85 -11.31 -2.25 2.23
C GLU A 85 -10.65 -3.31 1.34
N PHE A 86 -9.83 -2.86 0.38
CA PHE A 86 -9.11 -3.77 -0.51
C PHE A 86 -7.65 -3.34 -0.65
N LYS A 87 -6.78 -4.34 -0.85
CA LYS A 87 -5.36 -4.14 -1.13
C LYS A 87 -5.19 -3.90 -2.62
N THR A 88 -4.61 -2.77 -2.98
CA THR A 88 -4.28 -2.44 -4.36
C THR A 88 -2.89 -1.84 -4.44
N ASP A 89 -2.25 -2.07 -5.57
CA ASP A 89 -0.99 -1.43 -5.91
C ASP A 89 -1.29 -0.01 -6.39
N VAL A 90 -0.59 0.97 -5.81
CA VAL A 90 -0.78 2.39 -6.11
C VAL A 90 0.55 3.13 -6.14
N THR A 91 0.57 4.27 -6.81
CA THR A 91 1.66 5.25 -6.71
C THR A 91 1.26 6.41 -5.80
N ALA A 92 2.26 7.18 -5.35
CA ALA A 92 2.04 8.40 -4.57
C ALA A 92 1.14 9.40 -5.33
N LEU A 93 1.28 9.45 -6.65
CA LEU A 93 0.46 10.30 -7.52
C LEU A 93 -1.02 9.88 -7.51
N PHE A 94 -1.30 8.57 -7.57
CA PHE A 94 -2.67 8.07 -7.48
C PHE A 94 -3.32 8.44 -6.14
N LEU A 95 -2.60 8.26 -5.04
CA LEU A 95 -3.09 8.61 -3.70
C LEU A 95 -3.33 10.11 -3.54
N ALA A 96 -2.38 10.94 -4.00
CA ALA A 96 -2.53 12.39 -3.97
C ALA A 96 -3.75 12.86 -4.78
N ALA A 97 -4.01 12.23 -5.94
CA ALA A 97 -5.20 12.50 -6.75
C ALA A 97 -6.49 12.00 -6.09
N HIS A 98 -6.48 10.79 -5.51
CA HIS A 98 -7.63 10.21 -4.81
C HIS A 98 -8.08 11.07 -3.62
N VAL A 99 -7.12 11.59 -2.85
CA VAL A 99 -7.39 12.50 -1.72
C VAL A 99 -7.80 13.90 -2.19
N GLY A 100 -7.49 14.28 -3.45
CA GLY A 100 -7.78 15.61 -4.00
C GLY A 100 -6.73 16.65 -3.64
N ASN A 101 -5.51 16.24 -3.28
CA ASN A 101 -4.44 17.15 -2.91
C ASN A 101 -3.67 17.66 -4.13
N ALA A 102 -4.21 18.71 -4.75
CA ALA A 102 -3.63 19.32 -5.94
C ALA A 102 -2.20 19.85 -5.74
N THR A 103 -1.83 20.24 -4.50
CA THR A 103 -0.48 20.72 -4.19
C THR A 103 0.54 19.58 -4.24
N LEU A 104 0.20 18.44 -3.65
CA LEU A 104 1.04 17.25 -3.71
C LEU A 104 1.17 16.71 -5.14
N VAL A 105 0.06 16.66 -5.88
CA VAL A 105 0.04 16.25 -7.29
C VAL A 105 0.99 17.12 -8.13
N ARG A 106 0.91 18.45 -8.02
CA ARG A 106 1.81 19.35 -8.77
C ARG A 106 3.28 19.10 -8.42
N LYS A 107 3.58 18.84 -7.14
CA LYS A 107 4.96 18.58 -6.70
C LYS A 107 5.47 17.25 -7.27
N LEU A 108 4.69 16.18 -7.19
CA LEU A 108 5.05 14.87 -7.72
C LEU A 108 5.28 14.93 -9.23
N LEU A 109 4.41 15.62 -9.97
CA LEU A 109 4.58 15.83 -11.42
C LEU A 109 5.84 16.63 -11.74
N ALA A 110 6.18 17.66 -10.95
CA ALA A 110 7.39 18.45 -11.15
C ALA A 110 8.68 17.64 -10.93
N ILE A 111 8.62 16.57 -10.13
CA ILE A 111 9.75 15.68 -9.86
C ILE A 111 9.86 14.56 -10.92
N GLY A 112 8.84 14.41 -11.78
CA GLY A 112 8.83 13.39 -12.84
C GLY A 112 8.02 12.14 -12.49
N ALA A 113 6.99 12.26 -11.66
CA ALA A 113 6.02 11.19 -11.48
C ALA A 113 5.33 10.86 -12.82
N ASP A 114 5.35 9.59 -13.20
CA ASP A 114 4.78 9.07 -14.42
C ASP A 114 3.26 8.89 -14.27
N VAL A 115 2.53 9.70 -15.01
CA VAL A 115 1.06 9.65 -15.11
C VAL A 115 0.55 8.42 -15.84
N ASN A 116 1.40 7.76 -16.64
CA ASN A 116 1.03 6.61 -17.47
C ASN A 116 1.27 5.27 -16.77
N GLN A 117 1.65 5.28 -15.49
CA GLN A 117 1.80 4.08 -14.69
C GLN A 117 0.49 3.29 -14.65
N LYS A 118 0.51 2.08 -15.21
CA LYS A 118 -0.63 1.18 -15.25
C LYS A 118 -0.74 0.43 -13.93
N LEU A 119 -1.34 1.09 -12.94
CA LEU A 119 -1.57 0.55 -11.61
C LEU A 119 -2.74 -0.47 -11.56
N PHE A 120 -3.63 -0.42 -12.54
CA PHE A 120 -4.78 -1.32 -12.59
C PHE A 120 -4.45 -2.62 -13.32
N ARG A 121 -3.97 -3.62 -12.57
CA ARG A 121 -4.35 -5.00 -12.86
C ARG A 121 -5.78 -5.14 -12.39
N GLY A 122 -6.73 -5.04 -13.32
CA GLY A 122 -8.16 -5.14 -13.02
C GLY A 122 -8.42 -6.22 -11.98
N PHE A 123 -9.07 -5.84 -10.88
CA PHE A 123 -9.59 -6.81 -9.92
C PHE A 123 -10.36 -7.85 -10.72
N ALA A 124 -9.87 -9.09 -10.72
CA ALA A 124 -10.63 -10.20 -11.21
C ALA A 124 -11.80 -10.39 -10.24
N THR A 125 -12.89 -9.66 -10.45
CA THR A 125 -14.20 -9.93 -9.84
C THR A 125 -14.79 -11.21 -10.43
N THR A 126 -13.96 -12.22 -10.73
CA THR A 126 -14.38 -13.58 -11.05
C THR A 126 -14.63 -14.34 -9.75
N ALA A 127 -15.51 -13.78 -8.91
CA ALA A 127 -16.21 -14.49 -7.84
C ALA A 127 -17.69 -14.59 -8.23
N ALA A 128 -17.97 -14.95 -9.49
CA ALA A 128 -19.30 -15.21 -10.01
C ALA A 128 -19.22 -16.16 -11.21
N ALA A 129 -18.71 -17.37 -10.96
CA ALA A 129 -19.05 -18.54 -11.73
C ALA A 129 -19.20 -19.67 -10.72
N GLU A 130 -20.29 -19.61 -9.95
CA GLU A 130 -20.91 -20.82 -9.43
C GLU A 130 -21.24 -21.71 -10.64
N GLY A 131 -20.28 -22.55 -11.02
CA GLY A 131 -20.56 -23.74 -11.79
C GLY A 131 -21.25 -24.72 -10.86
N GLY A 132 -22.58 -24.72 -10.90
CA GLY A 132 -23.41 -25.73 -10.27
C GLY A 132 -23.03 -27.16 -10.73
N PRO A 133 -23.32 -28.17 -9.90
CA PRO A 133 -22.82 -29.52 -10.08
C PRO A 133 -23.56 -30.28 -11.20
N PRO A 134 -22.93 -31.27 -11.85
CA PRO A 134 -23.66 -32.38 -12.47
C PRO A 134 -24.16 -33.40 -11.43
#